data_AF-A0A3L5TVE8-F1
#
_entry.id   AF-A0A3L5TVE8-F1
#
_cell.length_a   1.000
_cell.length_b   1.000
_cell.length_c   1.000
_cell.angle_alpha   90.00
_cell.angle_beta   90.00
_cell.angle_gamma   90.00
#
_symmetry.space_group_name_H-M   'P 1'
#
loop_
_entity.id
_entity.type
_entity.pdbx_description
1 polymer ?
#
loop_
_entity_poly.entity_id
_entity_poly.type
_entity_poly.pdbx_seq_one_letter_code
_entity_poly.pdbx_strand_id
1 'polypeptide(L)'
;MPMKGPQNAYPNIQVSFLRGAGDIGRDPTYFLPEIVRELQPRLPDYGFAVLIYTLHPESRGFIKLKSRNPLVKPLINPNMFSQPIDVSKLIS
;
A
#
# COMPACT_ATOMS: atom_id res chain seq x y z
N MET A 1 16.13 12.60 -16.07
CA MET A 1 16.67 11.24 -15.80
C MET A 1 16.14 10.82 -14.43
N PRO A 2 15.18 9.88 -14.31
CA PRO A 2 14.71 9.48 -13.00
C PRO A 2 15.81 8.62 -12.34
N MET A 3 16.30 9.06 -11.19
CA MET A 3 17.24 8.28 -10.40
C MET A 3 16.50 7.08 -9.80
N LYS A 4 16.84 5.88 -10.29
CA LYS A 4 16.38 4.62 -9.72
C LYS A 4 17.16 4.42 -8.41
N GLY A 5 16.54 4.73 -7.28
CA GLY A 5 17.11 4.43 -5.96
C GLY A 5 17.46 2.94 -5.83
N PRO A 6 18.38 2.56 -4.93
CA PRO A 6 18.80 1.17 -4.78
C PRO A 6 17.62 0.32 -4.32
N GLN A 7 16.99 -0.38 -5.26
CA GLN A 7 15.84 -1.26 -5.01
C GLN A 7 16.21 -2.50 -4.16
N ASN A 8 17.51 -2.69 -3.86
CA ASN A 8 18.06 -3.93 -3.30
C ASN A 8 18.64 -3.84 -1.88
N ALA A 9 18.50 -2.72 -1.15
CA ALA A 9 19.06 -2.64 0.20
C ALA A 9 18.23 -3.41 1.26
N TYR A 10 16.94 -3.68 0.98
CA TYR A 10 16.03 -4.36 1.90
C TYR A 10 15.14 -5.35 1.12
N PRO A 11 15.49 -6.65 1.05
CA PRO A 11 14.77 -7.61 0.20
C PRO A 11 13.29 -7.82 0.59
N ASN A 12 12.89 -7.32 1.76
CA ASN A 12 11.55 -7.51 2.32
C ASN A 12 10.71 -6.21 2.41
N ILE A 13 11.27 -5.06 2.06
CA ILE A 13 10.59 -3.76 2.13
C ILE A 13 10.80 -3.04 0.80
N GLN A 14 9.71 -2.65 0.16
CA GLN A 14 9.79 -1.76 -0.98
C GLN A 14 9.45 -0.35 -0.53
N VAL A 15 10.32 0.59 -0.91
CA VAL A 15 10.11 2.03 -0.73
C VAL A 15 9.96 2.65 -2.12
N SER A 16 8.82 3.29 -2.35
CA SER A 16 8.57 4.03 -3.58
C SER A 16 8.39 5.51 -3.26
N PHE A 17 9.13 6.35 -3.97
CA PHE A 17 8.98 7.81 -3.91
C PHE A 17 8.07 8.25 -5.05
N LEU A 18 6.98 8.89 -4.69
CA LEU A 18 6.06 9.51 -5.64
C LEU A 18 6.25 11.02 -5.52
N ARG A 19 6.64 11.67 -6.62
CA ARG A 19 6.65 13.13 -6.69
C ARG A 19 5.24 13.60 -7.04
N GLY A 20 4.68 14.46 -6.22
CA GLY A 20 3.51 15.25 -6.56
C GLY A 20 3.92 16.53 -7.25
N ALA A 21 3.82 16.55 -8.58
CA ALA A 21 4.13 17.72 -9.40
C ALA A 21 2.84 18.25 -10.04
N GLY A 22 1.90 18.76 -9.22
CA GLY A 22 0.61 19.27 -9.74
C GLY A 22 -0.27 18.20 -10.41
N ASP A 23 0.13 16.95 -10.35
CA ASP A 23 -0.45 15.78 -11.02
C ASP A 23 -0.71 14.64 -10.03
N ILE A 24 -0.74 14.92 -8.73
CA ILE A 24 -1.23 14.00 -7.70
C ILE A 24 -2.66 13.60 -8.10
N GLY A 25 -2.82 12.36 -8.56
CA GLY A 25 -4.05 11.81 -9.14
C GLY A 25 -4.13 11.67 -10.66
N ARG A 26 -3.07 11.98 -11.40
CA ARG A 26 -2.91 11.65 -12.83
C ARG A 26 -1.77 10.66 -13.11
N ASP A 27 -0.94 10.36 -12.11
CA ASP A 27 0.12 9.35 -12.21
C ASP A 27 -0.48 7.92 -12.19
N PRO A 28 -0.26 7.07 -13.22
CA PRO A 28 -0.78 5.70 -13.25
C PRO A 28 -0.14 4.76 -12.21
N THR A 29 0.85 5.22 -11.44
CA THR A 29 1.51 4.44 -10.37
C THR A 29 0.59 4.21 -9.15
N TYR A 30 -0.53 4.92 -9.05
CA TYR A 30 -1.51 4.67 -7.99
C TYR A 30 -2.24 3.35 -8.23
N PHE A 31 -1.82 2.30 -7.51
CA PHE A 31 -2.51 1.00 -7.45
C PHE A 31 -3.96 1.07 -6.93
N LEU A 32 -4.44 2.25 -6.51
CA LEU A 32 -5.78 2.48 -5.96
C LEU A 32 -6.37 3.80 -6.50
N PRO A 33 -6.80 3.85 -7.77
CA PRO A 33 -7.27 5.08 -8.42
C PRO A 33 -8.48 5.71 -7.72
N GLU A 34 -9.33 4.90 -7.10
CA GLU A 34 -10.52 5.37 -6.38
C GLU A 34 -10.18 6.19 -5.13
N ILE A 35 -9.16 5.76 -4.36
CA ILE A 35 -8.70 6.49 -3.16
C ILE A 35 -8.15 7.85 -3.58
N VAL A 36 -7.40 7.89 -4.68
CA VAL A 36 -6.81 9.13 -5.14
C VAL A 36 -7.87 10.09 -5.64
N ARG A 37 -8.89 9.61 -6.36
CA ARG A 37 -10.04 10.43 -6.77
C ARG A 37 -10.78 11.03 -5.58
N GLU A 38 -10.96 10.26 -4.51
CA GLU A 38 -11.62 10.74 -3.29
C GLU A 38 -10.79 11.78 -2.54
N LEU A 39 -9.47 11.58 -2.46
CA LEU A 39 -8.58 12.46 -1.72
C LEU A 39 -8.15 13.70 -2.51
N GLN A 40 -8.27 13.71 -3.84
CA GLN A 40 -7.79 14.77 -4.72
C GLN A 40 -8.15 16.20 -4.30
N PRO A 41 -9.37 16.51 -3.82
CA PRO A 41 -9.72 17.86 -3.37
C PRO A 41 -8.98 18.31 -2.10
N ARG A 42 -8.38 17.37 -1.37
CA ARG A 42 -7.67 17.58 -0.10
C ARG A 42 -6.16 17.41 -0.23
N LEU A 43 -5.67 17.08 -1.41
CA LEU A 43 -4.24 16.89 -1.65
C LEU A 43 -3.61 18.25 -2.00
N PRO A 44 -2.43 18.58 -1.45
CA PRO A 44 -1.72 19.79 -1.80
C PRO A 44 -1.24 19.75 -3.26
N ASP A 45 -1.15 20.91 -3.91
CA ASP A 45 -0.72 21.03 -5.33
C ASP A 45 0.70 20.49 -5.58
N TYR A 46 1.56 20.51 -4.56
CA TYR A 46 2.93 20.02 -4.62
C TYR A 46 3.25 19.20 -3.38
N GLY A 47 3.98 18.10 -3.56
CA GLY A 47 4.40 17.25 -2.46
C GLY A 47 5.20 16.04 -2.91
N PHE A 48 5.48 15.14 -1.99
CA PHE A 48 5.93 13.78 -2.30
C PHE A 48 5.26 12.81 -1.34
N ALA A 49 4.95 11.60 -1.83
CA ALA A 49 4.50 10.51 -1.00
C ALA A 49 5.57 9.43 -0.96
N VAL A 50 5.79 8.87 0.23
CA VAL A 50 6.65 7.70 0.42
C VAL A 50 5.74 6.52 0.72
N LEU A 51 5.68 5.57 -0.21
CA LEU A 51 4.94 4.33 -0.02
C LEU A 51 5.92 3.26 0.49
N ILE A 52 5.64 2.76 1.69
CA ILE A 52 6.43 1.73 2.35
C ILE A 52 5.52 0.51 2.56
N TYR A 53 5.95 -0.65 2.10
CA TYR A 53 5.21 -1.89 2.31
C TYR A 53 6.13 -3.11 2.42
N THR A 54 5.73 -4.06 3.26
CA THR A 54 6.40 -5.36 3.41
C THR A 54 6.03 -6.26 2.23
N LEU A 55 7.03 -6.73 1.49
CA LEU A 55 6.82 -7.61 0.31
C LEU A 55 6.47 -9.04 0.71
N HIS A 56 7.03 -9.51 1.83
CA HIS A 56 6.88 -10.88 2.31
C HIS A 56 6.53 -10.88 3.81
N PRO A 57 5.30 -10.47 4.18
CA PRO A 57 4.86 -10.56 5.56
C PRO A 57 4.75 -12.02 6.00
N GLU A 58 5.01 -12.32 7.26
CA GLU A 58 4.77 -13.64 7.87
C GLU A 58 3.34 -13.78 8.38
N SER A 59 2.68 -12.66 8.71
CA SER A 59 1.27 -12.64 9.10
C SER A 59 0.38 -13.25 8.02
N ARG A 60 -0.57 -14.09 8.43
CA ARG A 60 -1.53 -14.76 7.55
C ARG A 60 -2.96 -14.49 8.01
N GLY A 61 -3.76 -13.98 7.09
CA GLY A 61 -5.19 -13.78 7.25
C GLY A 61 -6.04 -14.88 6.61
N PHE A 62 -7.34 -14.66 6.54
CA PHE A 62 -8.28 -15.51 5.83
C PHE A 62 -9.43 -14.72 5.22
N ILE A 63 -10.06 -15.34 4.21
CA ILE A 63 -11.35 -14.92 3.67
C ILE A 63 -12.30 -16.10 3.81
N LYS A 64 -13.47 -15.86 4.40
CA LYS A 64 -14.50 -16.89 4.59
C LYS A 64 -15.86 -16.38 4.12
N LEU A 65 -16.65 -17.26 3.52
CA LEU A 65 -18.04 -16.95 3.22
C LEU A 65 -18.80 -16.75 4.53
N LYS A 66 -19.52 -15.63 4.64
CA LYS A 66 -20.37 -15.34 5.80
C LYS A 66 -21.74 -16.01 5.68
N SER A 67 -22.17 -16.31 4.46
CA SER A 67 -23.47 -16.90 4.13
C SER A 67 -23.36 -17.71 2.85
N ARG A 68 -24.37 -18.54 2.57
CA ARG A 68 -24.56 -19.22 1.28
C ARG A 68 -25.04 -18.26 0.18
N ASN A 69 -25.58 -17.10 0.54
CA ASN A 69 -26.00 -16.09 -0.43
C ASN A 69 -24.75 -15.37 -0.99
N PRO A 70 -24.47 -15.43 -2.31
CA PRO A 70 -23.28 -14.84 -2.92
C PRO A 70 -23.26 -13.31 -2.91
N LEU A 71 -24.41 -12.66 -2.70
CA LEU A 71 -24.50 -11.19 -2.61
C LEU A 71 -24.07 -10.66 -1.22
N VAL A 72 -23.94 -11.54 -0.23
CA VAL A 72 -23.48 -11.15 1.11
C VAL A 72 -21.96 -11.05 1.08
N LYS A 73 -21.45 -9.87 1.48
CA LYS A 73 -20.00 -9.64 1.58
C LYS A 73 -19.33 -10.72 2.46
N PRO A 74 -18.19 -11.27 2.04
CA PRO A 74 -17.47 -12.27 2.83
C PRO A 74 -16.87 -11.65 4.10
N LEU A 75 -16.52 -12.49 5.05
CA LEU A 75 -15.68 -12.11 6.18
C LEU A 75 -14.23 -12.06 5.71
N ILE A 76 -13.61 -10.89 5.79
CA ILE A 76 -12.21 -10.66 5.44
C ILE A 76 -11.48 -10.32 6.74
N ASN A 77 -10.54 -11.17 7.15
CA ASN A 77 -9.62 -10.85 8.23
C ASN A 77 -8.19 -10.92 7.68
N PRO A 78 -7.56 -9.78 7.36
CA PRO A 78 -6.19 -9.79 6.85
C PRO A 78 -5.16 -10.17 7.91
N ASN A 79 -5.52 -10.08 9.20
CA ASN A 79 -4.65 -10.40 10.33
C ASN A 79 -3.28 -9.68 10.26
N MET A 80 -3.30 -8.41 9.87
CA MET A 80 -2.08 -7.61 9.68
C MET A 80 -1.30 -7.47 10.99
N PHE A 81 0.03 -7.59 10.92
CA PHE A 81 0.95 -7.44 12.06
C PHE A 81 0.74 -8.43 13.21
N SER A 82 0.07 -9.56 12.95
CA SER A 82 -0.08 -10.66 13.92
C SER A 82 1.25 -11.29 14.34
N GLN A 83 2.24 -11.25 13.44
CA GLN A 83 3.59 -11.71 13.71
C GLN A 83 4.48 -10.49 14.03
N PRO A 84 5.12 -10.42 15.22
CA PRO A 84 5.92 -9.26 15.63
C PRO A 84 7.03 -8.90 14.63
N ILE A 85 7.58 -9.90 13.93
CA ILE A 85 8.63 -9.74 12.92
C ILE A 85 8.22 -8.82 11.77
N ASP A 86 6.93 -8.75 11.43
CA ASP A 86 6.45 -7.90 10.34
C ASP A 86 6.57 -6.41 10.69
N VAL A 87 6.38 -6.06 11.97
CA VAL A 87 6.59 -4.70 12.47
C VAL A 87 8.08 -4.42 12.59
N SER A 88 8.85 -5.34 13.18
CA SER A 88 10.30 -5.18 13.33
C SER A 88 11.00 -4.93 12.00
N LYS A 89 10.60 -5.64 10.93
CA LYS A 89 11.12 -5.40 9.58
C LYS A 89 10.81 -3.99 9.09
N LEU A 90 9.61 -3.46 9.32
CA LEU A 90 9.21 -2.14 8.79
C LEU A 90 9.93 -0.95 9.44
N ILE A 91 10.40 -1.09 10.67
CA ILE A 91 10.97 0.01 11.47
C ILE A 91 12.50 -0.06 11.62
N SER A 92 13.14 -1.13 11.12
CA SER A 92 14.59 -1.35 11.21
C SER A 92 15.36 -0.61 10.12
#